data_AF-A0A7C6FFS5-F1
#
_entry.id   AF-A0A7C6FFS5-F1
#
_cell.length_a   1.000
_cell.length_b   1.000
_cell.length_c   1.000
_cell.angle_alpha   90.00
_cell.angle_beta   90.00
_cell.angle_gamma   90.00
#
_symmetry.space_group_name_H-M   'P 1'
#
loop_
_entity.id
_entity.type
_entity.pdbx_description
1 polymer ?
#
loop_
_entity_poly.entity_id
_entity_poly.type
_entity_poly.pdbx_seq_one_letter_code
_entity_poly.pdbx_strand_id
1 'polypeptide(L)'
;MKKFLSYFPSWLILPLFIIGGVIVGLSSYSFYMSRLHSYLSDDPEGCINCHIMAPYYDAWAHSAHREVATCNDCHVPHNNIFNQYYFKAVDGLFHSAVFTFHAEPQVIRPRNASNNVIMNNCIRCHEHLNTAVVNTGMYTYNEAKEGKAKVCWECHQDVPHTKSINISSSPNSTAPLPKSPIPSWLKNKMK
;
A
#
# COMPACT_ATOMS: atom_id res chain seq x y z
N MET A 1 38.80 4.61 -3.33
CA MET A 1 38.87 3.31 -4.05
C MET A 1 40.17 2.54 -3.75
N LYS A 2 41.37 3.05 -4.05
CA LYS A 2 42.65 2.30 -3.84
C LYS A 2 42.89 1.79 -2.40
N LYS A 3 42.51 2.58 -1.37
CA LYS A 3 42.60 2.18 0.06
C LYS A 3 41.59 1.11 0.50
N PHE A 4 40.48 0.93 -0.23
CA PHE A 4 39.46 -0.07 0.09
C PHE A 4 39.78 -1.41 -0.56
N LEU A 5 40.28 -1.36 -1.80
CA LEU A 5 40.74 -2.52 -2.56
C LEU A 5 42.02 -3.17 -2.02
N SER A 6 42.80 -2.45 -1.19
CA SER A 6 44.01 -3.00 -0.55
C SER A 6 43.73 -3.91 0.65
N TYR A 7 42.49 -3.97 1.14
CA TYR A 7 42.09 -4.91 2.21
C TYR A 7 41.77 -6.31 1.67
N PHE A 8 41.52 -6.45 0.38
CA PHE A 8 41.19 -7.73 -0.25
C PHE A 8 42.35 -8.22 -1.14
N PRO A 9 42.66 -9.52 -1.11
CA PRO A 9 43.63 -10.09 -2.03
C PRO A 9 43.15 -9.88 -3.48
N SER A 10 44.09 -9.62 -4.39
CA SER A 10 43.81 -9.20 -5.78
C SER A 10 42.89 -10.14 -6.57
N TRP A 11 42.89 -11.43 -6.23
CA TRP A 11 42.03 -12.45 -6.85
C TRP A 11 40.55 -12.33 -6.43
N LEU A 12 40.23 -11.69 -5.30
CA LEU A 12 38.86 -11.45 -4.83
C LEU A 12 38.24 -10.17 -5.40
N ILE A 13 39.03 -9.31 -6.03
CA ILE A 13 38.56 -8.03 -6.56
C ILE A 13 37.55 -8.24 -7.70
N LEU A 14 37.90 -9.09 -8.67
CA LEU A 14 37.03 -9.40 -9.82
C LEU A 14 35.68 -10.03 -9.41
N PRO A 15 35.61 -11.10 -8.59
CA PRO A 15 34.33 -11.65 -8.18
C PRO A 15 33.50 -10.66 -7.35
N LEU A 16 34.13 -9.81 -6.53
CA LEU A 16 33.42 -8.77 -5.79
C LEU A 16 32.71 -7.78 -6.72
N PHE A 17 33.36 -7.34 -7.80
CA PHE A 17 32.75 -6.48 -8.81
C PHE A 17 31.64 -7.18 -9.60
N ILE A 18 31.82 -8.46 -9.94
CA ILE A 18 30.78 -9.24 -10.64
C ILE A 18 29.55 -9.39 -9.76
N ILE A 19 29.72 -9.83 -8.51
CA ILE A 19 28.62 -10.00 -7.55
C ILE A 19 27.94 -8.65 -7.29
N GLY A 20 28.72 -7.59 -7.05
CA GLY A 20 28.19 -6.24 -6.87
C GLY A 20 27.39 -5.75 -8.08
N GLY A 21 27.91 -5.97 -9.30
CA GLY A 21 27.22 -5.63 -10.54
C GLY A 21 25.90 -6.40 -10.72
N VAL A 22 25.89 -7.69 -10.41
CA VAL A 22 24.68 -8.53 -10.45
C VAL A 22 23.65 -8.03 -9.44
N ILE A 23 24.05 -7.74 -8.20
CA ILE A 23 23.17 -7.22 -7.16
C ILE A 23 22.56 -5.90 -7.61
N VAL A 24 23.39 -4.93 -8.02
CA VAL A 24 22.91 -3.61 -8.46
C VAL A 24 22.01 -3.73 -9.69
N GLY A 25 22.36 -4.59 -10.66
CA GLY A 25 21.56 -4.83 -11.86
C GLY A 25 20.19 -5.43 -11.54
N LEU A 26 20.15 -6.48 -10.72
CA LEU A 26 18.89 -7.13 -10.30
C LEU A 26 18.04 -6.20 -9.44
N SER A 27 18.63 -5.47 -8.48
CA SER A 27 17.90 -4.51 -7.66
C SER A 27 17.30 -3.38 -8.49
N SER A 28 18.05 -2.83 -9.46
CA SER A 28 17.57 -1.77 -10.34
C SER A 28 16.44 -2.27 -11.26
N TYR A 29 16.59 -3.48 -11.80
CA TYR A 29 15.55 -4.12 -12.59
C TYR A 29 14.28 -4.37 -11.77
N SER A 30 14.40 -4.93 -10.57
CA SER A 30 13.27 -5.16 -9.67
C SER A 30 12.57 -3.86 -9.30
N PHE A 31 13.32 -2.79 -8.99
CA PHE A 31 12.75 -1.47 -8.69
C PHE A 31 11.93 -0.91 -9.86
N TYR A 32 12.44 -1.06 -11.08
CA TYR A 32 11.75 -0.63 -12.29
C TYR A 32 10.48 -1.46 -12.54
N MET A 33 10.61 -2.79 -12.50
CA MET A 33 9.54 -3.71 -12.84
C MET A 33 8.41 -3.69 -11.81
N SER A 34 8.74 -3.52 -10.52
CA SER A 34 7.75 -3.41 -9.43
C SER A 34 7.09 -2.05 -9.31
N ARG A 35 7.53 -1.06 -10.11
CA ARG A 35 7.07 0.34 -10.02
C ARG A 35 7.20 0.91 -8.60
N LEU A 36 8.25 0.56 -7.87
CA LEU A 36 8.39 0.92 -6.45
C LEU A 36 8.26 2.44 -6.19
N HIS A 37 8.67 3.27 -7.16
CA HIS A 37 8.55 4.72 -7.11
C HIS A 37 7.11 5.23 -6.97
N SER A 38 6.08 4.53 -7.48
CA SER A 38 4.70 5.01 -7.39
C SER A 38 4.15 4.94 -5.96
N TYR A 39 4.71 4.08 -5.10
CA TYR A 39 4.37 4.01 -3.67
C TYR A 39 4.88 5.22 -2.87
N LEU A 40 5.78 6.03 -3.43
CA LEU A 40 6.22 7.28 -2.81
C LEU A 40 5.16 8.39 -2.93
N SER A 41 4.25 8.25 -3.89
CA SER A 41 3.12 9.16 -4.09
C SER A 41 1.90 8.74 -3.25
N ASP A 42 0.89 9.60 -3.26
CA ASP A 42 -0.47 9.29 -2.78
C ASP A 42 -1.45 9.06 -3.94
N ASP A 43 -0.94 8.94 -5.17
CA ASP A 43 -1.72 8.58 -6.36
C ASP A 43 -2.40 7.20 -6.19
N PRO A 44 -3.73 7.12 -6.34
CA PRO A 44 -4.47 5.87 -6.32
C PRO A 44 -3.99 4.81 -7.32
N GLU A 45 -3.32 5.19 -8.42
CA GLU A 45 -2.69 4.23 -9.35
C GLU A 45 -1.68 3.33 -8.62
N GLY A 46 -0.98 3.85 -7.61
CA GLY A 46 -0.06 3.07 -6.78
C GLY A 46 -0.75 1.96 -5.97
N CYS A 47 -2.00 2.17 -5.58
CA CYS A 47 -2.80 1.19 -4.84
C CYS A 47 -3.15 -0.03 -5.72
N ILE A 48 -3.30 0.18 -7.03
CA ILE A 48 -3.64 -0.84 -8.02
C ILE A 48 -2.45 -1.29 -8.88
N ASN A 49 -1.22 -1.09 -8.40
CA ASN A 49 -0.03 -1.73 -8.95
C ASN A 49 -0.18 -3.26 -9.03
N CYS A 50 -0.97 -3.85 -8.12
CA CYS A 50 -1.34 -5.25 -8.15
C CYS A 50 -2.84 -5.38 -8.44
N HIS A 51 -3.20 -6.24 -9.41
CA HIS A 51 -4.59 -6.46 -9.81
C HIS A 51 -5.49 -6.99 -8.69
N ILE A 52 -4.93 -7.64 -7.66
CA ILE A 52 -5.66 -8.13 -6.49
C ILE A 52 -6.37 -7.00 -5.71
N MET A 53 -5.88 -5.76 -5.85
CA MET A 53 -6.50 -4.58 -5.24
C MET A 53 -7.62 -3.96 -6.10
N ALA A 54 -7.85 -4.46 -7.32
CA ALA A 54 -8.82 -3.88 -8.25
C ALA A 54 -10.26 -3.82 -7.70
N PRO A 55 -10.80 -4.87 -7.02
CA PRO A 55 -12.13 -4.75 -6.42
C PRO A 55 -12.20 -3.65 -5.36
N TYR A 56 -11.16 -3.51 -4.54
CA TYR A 56 -11.07 -2.49 -3.49
C TYR A 56 -11.02 -1.09 -4.09
N TYR A 57 -10.26 -0.91 -5.16
CA TYR A 57 -10.23 0.33 -5.92
C TYR A 57 -11.59 0.65 -6.52
N ASP A 58 -12.27 -0.30 -7.16
CA ASP A 58 -13.60 -0.06 -7.74
C ASP A 58 -14.59 0.39 -6.66
N ALA A 59 -14.57 -0.24 -5.49
CA ALA A 59 -15.45 0.14 -4.38
C ALA A 59 -15.13 1.55 -3.84
N TRP A 60 -13.85 1.92 -3.75
CA TRP A 60 -13.45 3.30 -3.42
C TRP A 60 -13.88 4.28 -4.52
N ALA A 61 -13.68 3.91 -5.78
CA ALA A 61 -13.98 4.76 -6.93
C ALA A 61 -15.48 5.02 -7.10
N HIS A 62 -16.34 4.14 -6.60
CA HIS A 62 -17.80 4.30 -6.59
C HIS A 62 -18.33 4.80 -5.23
N SER A 63 -17.49 5.44 -4.42
CA SER A 63 -17.87 5.97 -3.12
C SER A 63 -17.80 7.50 -3.06
N ALA A 64 -18.44 8.08 -2.05
CA ALA A 64 -18.32 9.50 -1.75
C ALA A 64 -16.88 9.94 -1.39
N HIS A 65 -16.02 9.01 -0.96
CA HIS A 65 -14.65 9.34 -0.56
C HIS A 65 -13.73 9.54 -1.76
N ARG A 66 -14.07 9.04 -2.96
CA ARG A 66 -13.26 9.25 -4.18
C ARG A 66 -12.97 10.73 -4.45
N GLU A 67 -13.95 11.59 -4.21
CA GLU A 67 -13.88 13.01 -4.57
C GLU A 67 -13.03 13.85 -3.59
N VAL A 68 -12.74 13.31 -2.39
CA VAL A 68 -12.11 14.06 -1.30
C VAL A 68 -10.90 13.38 -0.66
N ALA A 69 -10.67 12.09 -0.95
CA ALA A 69 -9.65 11.29 -0.31
C ALA A 69 -9.08 10.23 -1.26
N THR A 70 -7.75 10.06 -1.21
CA THR A 70 -7.01 8.95 -1.85
C THR A 70 -6.98 7.72 -0.93
N CYS A 71 -6.45 6.59 -1.40
CA CYS A 71 -6.31 5.40 -0.56
C CYS A 71 -5.48 5.70 0.70
N ASN A 72 -4.40 6.48 0.55
CA ASN A 72 -3.46 6.78 1.63
C ASN A 72 -4.04 7.73 2.68
N ASP A 73 -5.03 8.55 2.32
CA ASP A 73 -5.74 9.41 3.29
C ASP A 73 -6.44 8.60 4.39
N CYS A 74 -6.84 7.36 4.06
CA CYS A 74 -7.43 6.42 4.99
C CYS A 74 -6.41 5.41 5.53
N HIS A 75 -5.58 4.83 4.65
CA HIS A 75 -4.76 3.66 4.97
C HIS A 75 -3.35 3.95 5.49
N VAL A 76 -2.90 5.20 5.48
CA VAL A 76 -1.55 5.60 5.91
C VAL A 76 -1.64 6.66 7.02
N PRO A 77 -0.78 6.64 8.04
CA PRO A 77 -0.80 7.65 9.10
C PRO A 77 -0.34 9.03 8.59
N HIS A 78 -1.02 10.08 9.07
CA HIS A 78 -0.74 11.49 8.74
C HIS A 78 -0.20 12.28 9.93
N ASN A 79 0.38 11.62 10.94
CA ASN A 79 0.91 12.29 12.13
C ASN A 79 2.30 12.90 11.92
N ASN A 80 3.13 12.30 11.06
CA ASN A 80 4.35 12.90 10.53
C ASN A 80 4.86 12.10 9.33
N ILE A 81 5.71 12.74 8.54
CA ILE A 81 6.26 12.17 7.29
C ILE A 81 7.08 10.90 7.52
N PHE A 82 7.82 10.81 8.62
CA PHE A 82 8.63 9.62 8.92
C PHE A 82 7.74 8.39 9.14
N ASN A 83 6.71 8.54 9.96
CA ASN A 83 5.74 7.47 10.22
C ASN A 83 4.95 7.09 8.98
N GLN A 84 4.59 8.05 8.13
CA GLN A 84 3.92 7.80 6.85
C GLN A 84 4.73 6.83 5.99
N TYR A 85 6.01 7.14 5.73
CA TYR A 85 6.88 6.31 4.91
C TYR A 85 7.30 5.01 5.59
N TYR A 86 7.53 5.03 6.91
CA TYR A 86 7.82 3.82 7.67
C TYR A 86 6.66 2.83 7.58
N PHE A 87 5.42 3.30 7.75
CA PHE A 87 4.23 2.47 7.64
C PHE A 87 4.06 1.91 6.22
N LYS A 88 4.18 2.77 5.19
CA LYS A 88 4.17 2.34 3.78
C LYS A 88 5.23 1.26 3.50
N ALA A 89 6.45 1.42 4.02
CA ALA A 89 7.53 0.46 3.81
C ALA A 89 7.26 -0.90 4.49
N VAL A 90 6.85 -0.90 5.75
CA VAL A 90 6.56 -2.13 6.50
C VAL A 90 5.40 -2.89 5.86
N ASP A 91 4.32 -2.18 5.51
CA ASP A 91 3.13 -2.79 4.91
C ASP A 91 3.41 -3.27 3.47
N GLY A 92 4.13 -2.48 2.68
CA GLY A 92 4.57 -2.86 1.34
C GLY A 92 5.48 -4.09 1.32
N LEU A 93 6.42 -4.20 2.26
CA LEU A 93 7.26 -5.39 2.43
C LEU A 93 6.43 -6.62 2.82
N PHE A 94 5.47 -6.44 3.74
CA PHE A 94 4.58 -7.53 4.15
C PHE A 94 3.72 -8.02 2.98
N HIS A 95 3.07 -7.12 2.24
CA HIS A 95 2.30 -7.46 1.05
C HIS A 95 3.16 -8.18 -0.01
N SER A 96 4.35 -7.66 -0.27
CA SER A 96 5.30 -8.28 -1.20
C SER A 96 5.63 -9.71 -0.80
N ALA A 97 5.87 -9.97 0.49
CA ALA A 97 6.13 -11.31 0.99
C ALA A 97 4.90 -12.23 0.83
N VAL A 98 3.72 -11.78 1.26
CA VAL A 98 2.47 -12.56 1.16
C VAL A 98 2.20 -12.97 -0.29
N PHE A 99 2.28 -12.04 -1.23
CA PHE A 99 2.02 -12.32 -2.65
C PHE A 99 3.12 -13.17 -3.29
N THR A 100 4.37 -13.02 -2.88
CA THR A 100 5.47 -13.89 -3.36
C THR A 100 5.21 -15.34 -2.99
N PHE A 101 4.72 -15.59 -1.77
CA PHE A 101 4.42 -16.93 -1.28
C PHE A 101 2.98 -17.40 -1.58
N HIS A 102 2.20 -16.64 -2.35
CA HIS A 102 0.80 -16.95 -2.67
C HIS A 102 -0.03 -17.25 -1.40
N ALA A 103 0.21 -16.48 -0.34
CA ALA A 103 -0.38 -16.65 0.97
C ALA A 103 -1.57 -15.70 1.21
N GLU A 104 -2.07 -15.05 0.16
CA GLU A 104 -3.19 -14.14 0.25
C GLU A 104 -4.51 -14.85 0.62
N PRO A 105 -5.29 -14.32 1.57
CA PRO A 105 -6.63 -14.81 1.83
C PRO A 105 -7.60 -14.32 0.75
N GLN A 106 -8.70 -15.05 0.54
CA GLN A 106 -9.80 -14.57 -0.32
C GLN A 106 -10.37 -13.24 0.19
N VAL A 107 -10.48 -13.09 1.52
CA VAL A 107 -10.97 -11.87 2.16
C VAL A 107 -9.79 -11.16 2.82
N ILE A 108 -9.30 -10.10 2.19
CA ILE A 108 -8.24 -9.26 2.76
C ILE A 108 -8.87 -8.30 3.76
N ARG A 109 -8.39 -8.34 5.00
CA ARG A 109 -8.84 -7.46 6.10
C ARG A 109 -7.64 -6.70 6.68
N PRO A 110 -7.83 -5.43 7.11
CA PRO A 110 -6.76 -4.67 7.69
C PRO A 110 -6.28 -5.29 9.01
N ARG A 111 -4.97 -5.25 9.25
CA ARG A 111 -4.37 -5.69 10.51
C ARG A 111 -4.69 -4.67 11.61
N ASN A 112 -4.48 -5.03 12.87
CA ASN A 112 -4.73 -4.11 14.00
C ASN A 112 -4.02 -2.75 13.85
N ALA A 113 -2.79 -2.73 13.32
CA ALA A 113 -2.08 -1.47 13.06
C ALA A 113 -2.81 -0.62 12.00
N SER A 114 -3.20 -1.24 10.88
CA SER A 114 -3.98 -0.58 9.82
C SER A 114 -5.36 -0.11 10.32
N ASN A 115 -6.06 -0.91 11.14
CA ASN A 115 -7.34 -0.49 11.72
C ASN A 115 -7.19 0.75 12.63
N ASN A 116 -6.12 0.82 13.42
CA ASN A 116 -5.81 2.03 14.21
C ASN A 116 -5.59 3.25 13.30
N VAL A 117 -4.82 3.08 12.23
CA VAL A 117 -4.58 4.16 11.24
C VAL A 117 -5.88 4.61 10.59
N ILE A 118 -6.70 3.68 10.11
CA ILE A 118 -7.99 3.97 9.47
C ILE A 118 -8.92 4.71 10.43
N MET A 119 -9.08 4.23 11.67
CA MET A 119 -9.91 4.89 12.68
C MET A 119 -9.43 6.31 12.98
N ASN A 120 -8.12 6.49 13.17
CA ASN A 120 -7.53 7.81 13.42
C ASN A 120 -7.76 8.76 12.24
N ASN A 121 -7.74 8.24 11.00
CA ASN A 121 -8.00 9.05 9.81
C ASN A 121 -9.48 9.39 9.63
N CYS A 122 -10.41 8.49 10.00
CA CYS A 122 -11.84 8.84 10.10
C CYS A 122 -12.02 10.02 11.06
N ILE A 123 -11.43 9.90 12.26
CA ILE A 123 -11.45 10.91 13.32
C ILE A 123 -10.82 12.23 12.86
N ARG A 124 -9.67 12.19 12.19
CA ARG A 124 -8.95 13.36 11.68
C ARG A 124 -9.80 14.21 10.73
N CYS A 125 -10.50 13.58 9.79
CA CYS A 125 -11.32 14.31 8.81
C CYS A 125 -12.71 14.67 9.36
N HIS A 126 -13.26 13.87 10.27
CA HIS A 126 -14.59 14.07 10.85
C HIS A 126 -14.57 14.66 12.28
N GLU A 127 -13.45 15.26 12.70
CA GLU A 127 -13.28 15.81 14.04
C GLU A 127 -14.39 16.80 14.42
N HIS A 128 -14.63 17.80 13.57
CA HIS A 128 -15.67 18.80 13.82
C HIS A 128 -17.07 18.17 13.92
N LEU A 129 -17.38 17.18 13.06
CA LEU A 129 -18.66 16.47 13.12
C LEU A 129 -18.80 15.77 14.48
N ASN A 130 -17.79 15.02 14.90
CA ASN A 130 -17.80 14.21 16.11
C ASN A 130 -17.81 15.05 17.40
N THR A 131 -17.17 16.22 17.40
CA THR A 131 -17.00 17.05 18.60
C THR A 131 -18.02 18.18 18.71
N ALA A 132 -18.39 18.81 17.60
CA ALA A 132 -19.24 20.01 17.61
C ALA A 132 -20.68 19.75 17.17
N VAL A 133 -20.93 18.72 16.36
CA VAL A 133 -22.27 18.48 15.79
C VAL A 133 -23.01 17.36 16.51
N VAL A 134 -22.42 16.16 16.54
CA VAL A 134 -23.07 14.98 17.14
C VAL A 134 -22.60 14.68 18.56
N ASN A 135 -21.47 15.28 18.97
CA ASN A 135 -20.86 15.14 20.30
C ASN A 135 -20.71 13.67 20.77
N THR A 136 -20.28 12.79 19.85
CA THR A 136 -20.10 11.35 20.09
C THR A 136 -18.72 11.00 20.65
N GLY A 137 -17.80 11.97 20.73
CA GLY A 137 -16.43 11.77 21.19
C GLY A 137 -15.48 11.24 20.09
N MET A 138 -14.22 11.01 20.48
CA MET A 138 -13.10 10.67 19.58
C MET A 138 -12.41 9.38 20.03
N TYR A 139 -13.20 8.31 20.18
CA TYR A 139 -12.70 7.02 20.66
C TYR A 139 -11.71 6.39 19.69
N THR A 140 -10.57 5.96 20.21
CA THR A 140 -9.57 5.22 19.44
C THR A 140 -10.05 3.81 19.08
N TYR A 141 -9.41 3.19 18.09
CA TYR A 141 -9.71 1.80 17.73
C TYR A 141 -9.49 0.81 18.90
N ASN A 142 -8.47 1.05 19.73
CA ASN A 142 -8.21 0.21 20.90
C ASN A 142 -9.32 0.33 21.96
N GLU A 143 -9.84 1.53 22.21
CA GLU A 143 -10.98 1.72 23.11
C GLU A 143 -12.25 1.07 22.57
N ALA A 144 -12.48 1.13 21.26
CA ALA A 144 -13.59 0.42 20.63
C ALA A 144 -13.45 -1.11 20.80
N LYS A 145 -12.23 -1.66 20.67
CA LYS A 145 -11.94 -3.07 20.93
C LYS A 145 -12.17 -3.48 22.39
N GLU A 146 -11.98 -2.55 23.33
CA GLU A 146 -12.30 -2.73 24.75
C GLU A 146 -13.80 -2.60 25.06
N GLY A 147 -14.65 -2.38 24.04
CA GLY A 147 -16.10 -2.26 24.19
C GLY A 147 -16.57 -0.90 24.71
N LYS A 148 -15.67 0.09 24.79
CA LYS A 148 -16.01 1.47 25.22
C LYS A 148 -16.77 2.23 24.13
N ALA A 149 -16.64 1.81 22.87
CA ALA A 149 -17.26 2.43 21.72
C ALA A 149 -17.35 1.45 20.53
N LYS A 150 -17.93 1.91 19.43
CA LYS A 150 -17.99 1.20 18.14
C LYS A 150 -17.02 1.84 17.16
N VAL A 151 -16.37 1.06 16.31
CA VAL A 151 -15.56 1.65 15.23
C VAL A 151 -16.46 2.27 14.16
N CYS A 152 -16.01 3.34 13.50
CA CYS A 152 -16.85 4.12 12.59
C CYS A 152 -17.56 3.24 11.53
N TRP A 153 -16.84 2.28 10.95
CA TRP A 153 -17.35 1.39 9.90
C TRP A 153 -18.21 0.22 10.41
N GLU A 154 -18.44 0.07 11.73
CA GLU A 154 -19.47 -0.86 12.22
C GLU A 154 -20.87 -0.36 11.86
N CYS A 155 -21.09 0.96 11.93
CA CYS A 155 -22.34 1.62 11.53
C CYS A 155 -22.26 2.21 10.12
N HIS A 156 -21.15 2.88 9.76
CA HIS A 156 -20.94 3.46 8.42
C HIS A 156 -20.45 2.39 7.43
N GLN A 157 -21.34 1.44 7.14
CA GLN A 157 -21.05 0.25 6.32
C GLN A 157 -20.93 0.53 4.82
N ASP A 158 -21.25 1.75 4.39
CA ASP A 158 -21.10 2.21 3.01
C ASP A 158 -19.78 2.97 2.77
N VAL A 159 -18.96 3.12 3.82
CA VAL A 159 -17.55 3.52 3.65
C VAL A 159 -16.87 2.46 2.75
N PRO A 160 -15.97 2.89 1.83
CA PRO A 160 -15.35 1.99 0.86
C PRO A 160 -14.96 0.64 1.41
N HIS A 161 -15.31 -0.42 0.67
CA HIS A 161 -14.78 -1.77 0.83
C HIS A 161 -14.84 -2.35 2.27
N THR A 162 -15.90 -2.08 3.04
CA THR A 162 -16.05 -2.53 4.44
C THR A 162 -16.75 -3.89 4.59
N LYS A 163 -18.03 -4.03 4.20
CA LYS A 163 -18.86 -5.18 4.65
C LYS A 163 -18.71 -6.46 3.79
N SER A 164 -18.76 -6.37 2.47
CA SER A 164 -18.96 -7.53 1.59
C SER A 164 -18.03 -7.59 0.38
N ILE A 165 -16.76 -7.24 0.58
CA ILE A 165 -15.75 -7.26 -0.48
C ILE A 165 -14.64 -8.28 -0.22
N ASN A 166 -14.19 -8.90 -1.30
CA ASN A 166 -13.11 -9.86 -1.36
C ASN A 166 -12.41 -9.73 -2.72
N ILE A 167 -11.32 -10.48 -2.93
CA ILE A 167 -10.50 -10.37 -4.14
C ILE A 167 -11.23 -10.79 -5.43
N SER A 168 -12.37 -11.48 -5.31
CA SER A 168 -13.22 -11.94 -6.40
C SER A 168 -14.52 -11.13 -6.55
N SER A 169 -14.70 -10.05 -5.78
CA SER A 169 -15.94 -9.25 -5.79
C SER A 169 -16.17 -8.45 -7.07
N SER A 170 -15.12 -8.18 -7.86
CA SER A 170 -15.20 -7.45 -9.13
C SER A 170 -14.42 -8.20 -10.23
N PRO A 171 -14.96 -9.34 -10.74
CA PRO A 171 -14.25 -10.16 -11.74
C PRO A 171 -14.05 -9.44 -13.07
N ASN A 172 -14.92 -8.46 -13.38
CA ASN A 172 -14.84 -7.61 -14.57
C ASN A 172 -14.47 -6.16 -14.19
N SER A 173 -13.56 -6.01 -13.22
CA SER A 173 -13.09 -4.70 -12.77
C SER A 173 -12.63 -3.84 -13.94
N THR A 174 -13.04 -2.57 -13.93
CA THR A 174 -12.60 -1.56 -14.90
C THR A 174 -11.54 -0.64 -14.31
N ALA A 175 -10.98 -1.00 -13.15
CA ALA A 175 -9.91 -0.27 -12.52
C ALA A 175 -8.78 -0.01 -13.54
N PRO A 176 -8.28 1.23 -13.65
CA PRO A 176 -7.29 1.61 -14.64
C PRO A 176 -5.91 1.08 -14.22
N LEU A 177 -5.70 -0.23 -14.38
CA LEU A 177 -4.45 -0.88 -13.99
C LEU A 177 -3.25 -0.22 -14.71
N PRO A 178 -2.11 -0.09 -14.03
CA PRO A 178 -0.95 0.56 -14.62
C PRO A 178 -0.50 -0.11 -15.91
N LYS A 179 -0.09 0.69 -16.90
CA LYS A 179 0.37 0.18 -18.19
C LYS A 179 1.53 -0.80 -18.02
N SER A 180 1.64 -1.80 -18.89
CA SER A 180 2.78 -2.73 -18.86
C SER A 180 4.12 -1.96 -18.95
N PRO A 181 5.03 -2.12 -17.97
CA PRO A 181 6.33 -1.44 -17.95
C PRO A 181 7.29 -1.97 -19.02
N ILE A 182 6.91 -3.00 -19.80
CA ILE A 182 7.72 -3.53 -20.89
C ILE A 182 7.83 -2.47 -22.01
N PRO A 183 9.05 -2.09 -22.41
CA PRO A 183 9.28 -1.13 -23.49
C PRO A 183 8.66 -1.56 -24.83
N SER A 184 8.26 -0.58 -25.65
CA SER A 184 7.64 -0.83 -26.96
C SER A 184 8.54 -1.64 -27.91
N TRP A 185 9.85 -1.39 -27.89
CA TRP A 185 10.80 -2.13 -28.73
C TRP A 185 10.82 -3.62 -28.42
N LEU A 186 10.64 -4.01 -27.14
CA LEU A 186 10.61 -5.42 -26.73
C LEU A 186 9.26 -6.05 -27.08
N LYS A 187 8.15 -5.32 -26.83
CA LYS A 187 6.81 -5.74 -27.27
C LYS A 187 6.76 -6.03 -28.77
N ASN A 188 7.41 -5.20 -29.59
CA ASN A 188 7.43 -5.36 -31.04
C ASN A 188 8.28 -6.57 -31.51
N LYS A 189 9.26 -7.03 -30.70
CA LYS A 189 10.05 -8.23 -31.00
C LYS A 189 9.40 -9.53 -30.53
N MET A 190 8.41 -9.44 -29.64
CA MET A 190 7.66 -10.60 -29.11
C MET A 190 6.38 -10.89 -29.93
N LYS A 191 6.04 -10.02 -30.88
CA LYS A 191 4.98 -10.22 -31.87
C LYS A 191 5.55 -10.92 -33.10
#